data_AF-A0A316T4U6-F1
#
_entry.id   AF-A0A316T4U6-F1
#
_cell.length_a   1.000
_cell.length_b   1.000
_cell.length_c   1.000
_cell.angle_alpha   90.00
_cell.angle_beta   90.00
_cell.angle_gamma   90.00
#
_symmetry.space_group_name_H-M   'P 1'
#
loop_
_entity.id
_entity.type
_entity.pdbx_description
1 polymer ?
#
loop_
_entity_poly.entity_id
_entity_poly.type
_entity_poly.pdbx_seq_one_letter_code
_entity_poly.pdbx_strand_id
1 'polypeptide(L)'
;MKSKLIKQNMFVLLYQIDSSQADAMIQELENLSIKYQLVSANDLNQSVGYLAGIPGFQPAEGSYEGEVLDTPLMIFCGMQMKEMHPILQTLKKKEIGQEYRKVMLTPNNQFWSLEALIHEITREHNYFQKMEQLSRLLRKVQETGDVNAKQVAEQYVPLLQAKQPNHEQMDRAIDILTKLV
;
A
#
# COMPACT_ATOMS: atom_id res chain seq x y z
N MET A 1 23.42 -26.22 -16.29
CA MET A 1 22.79 -25.10 -17.04
C MET A 1 22.92 -23.85 -16.18
N LYS A 2 23.75 -22.87 -16.58
CA LYS A 2 23.84 -21.59 -15.87
C LYS A 2 22.70 -20.71 -16.35
N SER A 3 21.61 -20.64 -15.59
CA SER A 3 20.52 -19.72 -15.85
C SER A 3 21.08 -18.30 -15.77
N LYS A 4 21.08 -17.57 -16.89
CA LYS A 4 21.28 -16.12 -16.88
C LYS A 4 20.18 -15.54 -16.01
N LEU A 5 20.52 -15.11 -14.80
CA LEU A 5 19.70 -14.16 -14.06
C LEU A 5 19.60 -12.93 -14.95
N ILE A 6 18.47 -12.76 -15.62
CA ILE A 6 18.07 -11.48 -16.17
C ILE A 6 18.00 -10.59 -14.94
N LYS A 7 19.01 -9.74 -14.76
CA LYS A 7 19.01 -8.74 -13.71
C LYS A 7 17.86 -7.81 -14.06
N GLN A 8 16.70 -8.00 -13.42
CA GLN A 8 15.61 -7.04 -13.52
C GLN A 8 16.22 -5.68 -13.17
N ASN A 9 16.03 -4.70 -14.05
CA ASN A 9 16.46 -3.35 -13.73
C ASN A 9 15.69 -2.90 -12.49
N MET A 10 16.38 -2.26 -11.54
CA MET A 10 15.74 -1.66 -10.38
C MET A 10 15.11 -0.34 -10.81
N PHE A 11 13.80 -0.22 -10.65
CA PHE A 11 13.07 1.02 -10.91
C PHE A 11 11.76 1.05 -10.12
N VAL A 12 11.08 2.19 -10.18
CA VAL A 12 9.82 2.44 -9.47
C VAL A 12 8.72 2.77 -10.49
N LEU A 13 7.56 2.12 -10.38
CA LEU A 13 6.35 2.59 -11.05
C LEU A 13 5.63 3.58 -10.14
N LEU A 14 5.20 4.71 -10.70
CA LEU A 14 4.45 5.75 -10.00
C LEU A 14 3.09 5.93 -10.66
N TYR A 15 2.04 5.75 -9.88
CA TYR A 15 0.65 5.97 -10.27
C TYR A 15 0.04 7.10 -9.43
N GLN A 16 -0.80 7.91 -10.06
CA GLN A 16 -1.51 9.05 -9.47
C GLN A 16 -0.59 9.99 -8.69
N ILE A 17 0.36 10.60 -9.41
CA ILE A 17 1.27 11.59 -8.85
C ILE A 17 0.62 12.95 -8.73
N ASP A 18 0.52 13.47 -7.49
CA ASP A 18 0.04 14.82 -7.27
C ASP A 18 1.03 15.82 -7.89
N SER A 19 0.52 16.68 -8.75
CA SER A 19 1.23 17.83 -9.33
C SER A 19 2.01 18.67 -8.31
N SER A 20 1.56 18.77 -7.06
CA SER A 20 2.22 19.56 -6.02
C SER A 20 3.52 18.94 -5.50
N GLN A 21 3.62 17.61 -5.54
CA GLN A 21 4.77 16.83 -5.05
C GLN A 21 5.52 16.11 -6.18
N ALA A 22 5.03 16.20 -7.41
CA ALA A 22 5.56 15.49 -8.57
C ALA A 22 7.04 15.76 -8.79
N ASP A 23 7.41 17.04 -8.85
CA ASP A 23 8.78 17.47 -9.09
C ASP A 23 9.71 17.04 -7.95
N ALA A 24 9.27 17.20 -6.71
CA ALA A 24 10.06 16.81 -5.53
C ALA A 24 10.30 15.28 -5.51
N MET A 25 9.27 14.48 -5.77
CA MET A 25 9.38 13.02 -5.86
C MET A 25 10.34 12.59 -6.96
N ILE A 26 10.18 13.13 -8.17
CA ILE A 26 11.03 12.82 -9.32
C ILE A 26 12.47 13.20 -9.03
N GLN A 27 12.71 14.42 -8.53
CA GLN A 27 14.05 14.89 -8.16
C GLN A 27 14.71 13.98 -7.13
N GLU A 28 13.96 13.46 -6.16
CA GLU A 28 14.54 12.55 -5.17
C GLU A 28 14.87 11.16 -5.72
N LEU A 29 14.04 10.62 -6.60
CA LEU A 29 14.37 9.37 -7.28
C LEU A 29 15.62 9.54 -8.14
N GLU A 30 15.76 10.68 -8.83
CA GLU A 30 16.96 11.02 -9.61
C GLU A 30 18.20 11.22 -8.74
N ASN A 31 18.10 11.94 -7.62
CA ASN A 31 19.18 12.13 -6.65
C ASN A 31 19.70 10.79 -6.10
N LEU A 32 18.79 9.83 -5.90
CA LEU A 32 19.11 8.48 -5.46
C LEU A 32 19.54 7.55 -6.61
N SER A 33 19.62 8.06 -7.84
CA SER A 33 19.96 7.30 -9.06
C SER A 33 19.02 6.12 -9.31
N ILE A 34 17.75 6.28 -8.93
CA ILE A 34 16.68 5.30 -9.12
C ILE A 34 15.92 5.65 -10.39
N LYS A 35 15.81 4.67 -11.29
CA LYS A 35 14.95 4.82 -12.47
C LYS A 35 13.48 4.81 -12.05
N TYR A 36 12.64 5.55 -12.76
CA TYR A 36 11.20 5.54 -12.54
C TYR A 36 10.44 5.52 -13.86
N GLN A 37 9.18 5.13 -13.79
CA GLN A 37 8.23 5.20 -14.89
C GLN A 37 6.88 5.63 -14.34
N LEU A 38 6.28 6.63 -14.99
CA LEU A 38 4.93 7.07 -14.69
C LEU A 38 3.94 6.14 -15.41
N VAL A 39 2.92 5.71 -14.68
CA VAL A 39 1.78 4.95 -15.23
C VAL A 39 0.51 5.74 -14.97
N SER A 40 -0.42 5.64 -15.91
CA SER A 40 -1.64 6.45 -15.96
C SER A 40 -2.88 5.60 -15.73
N ALA A 41 -4.04 6.23 -15.66
CA ALA A 41 -5.32 5.53 -15.60
C ALA A 41 -5.55 4.59 -16.81
N ASN A 42 -4.99 4.91 -17.97
CA ASN A 42 -5.10 4.05 -19.16
C ASN A 42 -4.35 2.72 -18.99
N ASP A 43 -3.43 2.64 -18.03
CA ASP A 43 -2.62 1.46 -17.73
C ASP A 43 -3.30 0.55 -16.69
N LEU A 44 -4.49 0.90 -16.18
CA LEU A 44 -5.16 0.17 -15.10
C LEU A 44 -5.51 -1.27 -15.47
N ASN A 45 -5.80 -1.56 -16.74
CA ASN A 45 -6.00 -2.93 -17.25
C ASN A 45 -4.71 -3.72 -17.43
N GLN A 46 -3.55 -3.05 -17.46
CA GLN A 46 -2.27 -3.70 -17.73
C GLN A 46 -1.80 -4.50 -16.52
N SER A 47 -1.18 -5.64 -16.78
CA SER A 47 -0.54 -6.40 -15.71
C SER A 47 0.67 -5.65 -15.17
N VAL A 48 0.90 -5.74 -13.86
CA VAL A 48 2.06 -5.08 -13.22
C VAL A 48 3.37 -5.63 -13.78
N GLY A 49 3.43 -6.92 -14.14
CA GLY A 49 4.57 -7.53 -14.81
C GLY A 49 4.84 -6.97 -16.21
N TYR A 50 3.80 -6.64 -16.99
CA TYR A 50 3.95 -5.95 -18.27
C TYR A 50 4.46 -4.52 -18.08
N LEU A 51 3.83 -3.76 -17.18
CA LEU A 51 4.27 -2.39 -16.84
C LEU A 51 5.71 -2.38 -16.33
N ALA A 52 6.12 -3.47 -15.67
CA ALA A 52 7.46 -3.63 -15.17
C ALA A 52 8.47 -4.16 -16.19
N GLY A 53 8.06 -4.40 -17.43
CA GLY A 53 8.92 -4.90 -18.51
C GLY A 53 9.45 -6.32 -18.28
N ILE A 54 8.74 -7.16 -17.52
CA ILE A 54 9.15 -8.55 -17.30
C ILE A 54 8.95 -9.34 -18.59
N PRO A 55 9.99 -10.05 -19.09
CA PRO A 55 9.86 -10.88 -20.29
C PRO A 55 8.74 -11.91 -20.17
N GLY A 56 7.92 -12.03 -21.21
CA GLY A 56 6.80 -12.98 -21.26
C GLY A 56 5.44 -12.37 -20.88
N PHE A 57 5.41 -11.16 -20.34
CA PHE A 57 4.16 -10.41 -20.13
C PHE A 57 3.78 -9.66 -21.42
N GLN A 58 2.51 -9.77 -21.80
CA GLN A 58 1.94 -9.10 -22.98
C GLN A 58 1.04 -7.94 -22.53
N PRO A 59 0.87 -6.91 -23.37
CA PRO A 59 -0.11 -5.86 -23.10
C PRO A 59 -1.52 -6.46 -23.03
N ALA A 60 -2.36 -5.91 -22.17
CA ALA A 60 -3.78 -6.22 -22.17
C ALA A 60 -4.44 -5.78 -23.49
N GLU A 61 -5.43 -6.55 -23.94
CA GLU A 61 -6.22 -6.21 -25.12
C GLU A 61 -7.20 -5.08 -24.80
N GLY A 62 -7.33 -4.12 -25.72
CA GLY A 62 -8.24 -2.99 -25.58
C GLY A 62 -7.74 -1.89 -24.64
N SER A 63 -8.49 -0.79 -24.61
CA SER A 63 -8.26 0.33 -23.70
C SER A 63 -8.98 0.09 -22.37
N TYR A 64 -8.47 0.66 -21.29
CA TYR A 64 -9.17 0.66 -20.02
C TYR A 64 -10.41 1.57 -20.10
N GLU A 65 -11.59 1.01 -19.79
CA GLU A 65 -12.88 1.72 -19.79
C GLU A 65 -13.49 1.82 -18.37
N GLY A 66 -12.73 1.42 -17.34
CA GLY A 66 -13.17 1.43 -15.95
C GLY A 66 -13.02 2.78 -15.25
N GLU A 67 -13.17 2.76 -13.93
CA GLU A 67 -13.07 3.94 -13.07
C GLU A 67 -11.60 4.34 -12.86
N VAL A 68 -11.33 5.65 -12.91
CA VAL A 68 -10.02 6.17 -12.52
C VAL A 68 -9.85 6.02 -11.02
N LEU A 69 -8.82 5.29 -10.59
CA LEU A 69 -8.52 5.12 -9.17
C LEU A 69 -7.70 6.30 -8.66
N ASP A 70 -8.14 6.98 -7.60
CA ASP A 70 -7.44 8.15 -7.06
C ASP A 70 -6.33 7.81 -6.04
N THR A 71 -6.08 6.52 -5.77
CA THR A 71 -5.09 6.08 -4.77
C THR A 71 -3.66 6.23 -5.32
N PRO A 72 -2.81 7.12 -4.76
CA PRO A 72 -1.40 7.21 -5.16
C PRO A 72 -0.63 5.94 -4.80
N LEU A 73 0.07 5.37 -5.76
CA LEU A 73 0.77 4.09 -5.62
C LEU A 73 2.21 4.15 -6.14
N MET A 74 3.12 3.57 -5.37
CA MET A 74 4.52 3.39 -5.68
C MET A 74 4.86 1.89 -5.64
N ILE A 75 5.28 1.35 -6.79
CA ILE A 75 5.64 -0.07 -6.93
C ILE A 75 7.14 -0.19 -7.11
N PHE A 76 7.81 -0.90 -6.20
CA PHE A 76 9.24 -1.19 -6.28
C PHE A 76 9.48 -2.44 -7.12
N CYS A 77 10.13 -2.29 -8.27
CA CYS A 77 10.39 -3.35 -9.23
C CYS A 77 11.86 -3.79 -9.18
N GLY A 78 12.10 -5.10 -9.07
CA GLY A 78 13.45 -5.66 -9.07
C GLY A 78 14.31 -5.32 -7.85
N MET A 79 13.73 -4.75 -6.79
CA MET A 79 14.42 -4.36 -5.56
C MET A 79 14.13 -5.33 -4.41
N GLN A 80 15.15 -5.56 -3.58
CA GLN A 80 15.01 -6.22 -2.29
C GLN A 80 14.80 -5.20 -1.17
N MET A 81 14.39 -5.67 0.00
CA MET A 81 14.14 -4.83 1.18
C MET A 81 15.34 -3.92 1.53
N LYS A 82 16.57 -4.41 1.38
CA LYS A 82 17.81 -3.65 1.64
C LYS A 82 18.03 -2.47 0.68
N GLU A 83 17.54 -2.58 -0.56
CA GLU A 83 17.63 -1.54 -1.58
C GLU A 83 16.48 -0.54 -1.42
N MET A 84 15.30 -1.04 -1.05
CA MET A 84 14.11 -0.20 -0.79
C MET A 84 14.27 0.67 0.46
N HIS A 85 14.87 0.15 1.54
CA HIS A 85 14.89 0.83 2.83
C HIS A 85 15.55 2.23 2.80
N PRO A 86 16.72 2.45 2.17
CA PRO A 86 17.31 3.78 2.02
C PRO A 86 16.42 4.78 1.27
N ILE A 87 15.66 4.31 0.27
CA ILE A 87 14.72 5.12 -0.52
C ILE A 87 13.61 5.61 0.41
N LEU A 88 12.98 4.67 1.13
CA LEU A 88 11.91 4.98 2.07
C LEU A 88 12.35 5.91 3.20
N GLN A 89 13.57 5.75 3.70
CA GLN A 89 14.12 6.64 4.72
C GLN A 89 14.32 8.06 4.19
N THR A 90 14.84 8.20 2.97
CA THR A 90 15.05 9.51 2.34
C THR A 90 13.72 10.21 2.08
N LEU A 91 12.76 9.53 1.46
CA LEU A 91 11.42 10.07 1.21
C LEU A 91 10.72 10.47 2.51
N LYS A 92 10.82 9.63 3.56
CA LYS A 92 10.26 9.96 4.89
C LYS A 92 10.91 11.20 5.51
N LYS A 93 12.24 11.34 5.43
CA LYS A 93 12.96 12.50 5.99
C LYS A 93 12.61 13.81 5.30
N LYS A 94 12.32 13.74 3.99
CA LYS A 94 11.93 14.89 3.17
C LYS A 94 10.41 15.12 3.15
N GLU A 95 9.66 14.28 3.85
CA GLU A 95 8.20 14.34 3.91
C GLU A 95 7.50 14.19 2.54
N ILE A 96 8.16 13.51 1.59
CA ILE A 96 7.67 13.32 0.23
C ILE A 96 6.93 11.99 0.10
N GLY A 97 5.75 12.02 -0.52
CA GLY A 97 4.95 10.84 -0.84
C GLY A 97 4.47 10.07 0.38
N GLN A 98 4.05 10.77 1.43
CA GLN A 98 3.44 10.15 2.62
C GLN A 98 2.09 9.50 2.29
N GLU A 99 1.36 10.10 1.35
CA GLU A 99 0.08 9.67 0.80
C GLU A 99 0.20 8.40 -0.05
N TYR A 100 1.38 8.13 -0.62
CA TYR A 100 1.60 6.98 -1.49
C TYR A 100 1.56 5.67 -0.73
N ARG A 101 0.73 4.76 -1.24
CA ARG A 101 0.83 3.34 -0.94
C ARG A 101 2.08 2.78 -1.58
N LYS A 102 2.79 1.92 -0.85
CA LYS A 102 4.12 1.40 -1.21
C LYS A 102 4.05 -0.10 -1.26
N VAL A 103 4.39 -0.69 -2.39
CA VAL A 103 4.28 -2.14 -2.61
C VAL A 103 5.49 -2.66 -3.36
N MET A 104 5.94 -3.87 -3.03
CA MET A 104 6.97 -4.56 -3.80
C MET A 104 6.32 -5.38 -4.91
N LEU A 105 6.92 -5.36 -6.11
CA LEU A 105 6.61 -6.33 -7.13
C LEU A 105 7.10 -7.71 -6.70
N THR A 106 6.20 -8.68 -6.69
CA THR A 106 6.46 -10.05 -6.24
C THR A 106 5.90 -11.05 -7.26
N PRO A 107 6.32 -12.32 -7.22
CA PRO A 107 5.70 -13.37 -8.03
C PRO A 107 4.18 -13.50 -7.82
N ASN A 108 3.67 -13.08 -6.66
CA ASN A 108 2.26 -13.19 -6.32
C ASN A 108 1.39 -12.11 -6.96
N ASN A 109 1.95 -10.93 -7.26
CA ASN A 109 1.20 -9.78 -7.79
C ASN A 109 1.58 -9.37 -9.22
N GLN A 110 2.67 -9.90 -9.78
CA GLN A 110 3.10 -9.56 -11.15
C GLN A 110 2.06 -9.85 -12.24
N PHE A 111 1.17 -10.83 -12.01
CA PHE A 111 0.10 -11.20 -12.94
C PHE A 111 -1.19 -10.40 -12.75
N TRP A 112 -1.27 -9.59 -11.71
CA TRP A 112 -2.46 -8.80 -11.43
C TRP A 112 -2.48 -7.58 -12.33
N SER A 113 -3.67 -7.12 -12.71
CA SER A 113 -3.84 -5.79 -13.29
C SER A 113 -3.45 -4.74 -12.26
N LEU A 114 -3.01 -3.57 -12.72
CA LEU A 114 -2.72 -2.44 -11.85
C LEU A 114 -3.95 -2.05 -11.01
N GLU A 115 -5.15 -2.08 -11.60
CA GLU A 115 -6.43 -1.90 -10.90
C GLU A 115 -6.61 -2.88 -9.73
N ALA A 116 -6.46 -4.19 -9.99
CA ALA A 116 -6.62 -5.22 -8.97
C ALA A 116 -5.59 -5.06 -7.83
N LEU A 117 -4.35 -4.71 -8.18
CA LEU A 117 -3.32 -4.42 -7.18
C LEU A 117 -3.69 -3.21 -6.32
N ILE A 118 -4.17 -2.11 -6.91
CA ILE A 118 -4.56 -0.91 -6.15
C ILE A 118 -5.71 -1.26 -5.19
N HIS A 119 -6.73 -2.01 -5.64
CA HIS A 119 -7.82 -2.42 -4.77
C HIS A 119 -7.35 -3.30 -3.61
N GLU A 120 -6.48 -4.28 -3.85
CA GLU A 120 -5.94 -5.12 -2.79
C GLU A 120 -5.17 -4.31 -1.76
N ILE A 121 -4.24 -3.48 -2.22
CA ILE A 121 -3.39 -2.66 -1.32
C ILE A 121 -4.24 -1.66 -0.55
N THR A 122 -5.29 -1.10 -1.17
CA THR A 122 -6.23 -0.22 -0.49
C THR A 122 -7.02 -0.98 0.59
N ARG A 123 -7.47 -2.20 0.28
CA ARG A 123 -8.18 -3.06 1.25
C ARG A 123 -7.30 -3.45 2.42
N GLU A 124 -6.09 -3.93 2.17
CA GLU A 124 -5.12 -4.28 3.21
C GLU A 124 -4.77 -3.05 4.07
N HIS A 125 -4.56 -1.90 3.44
CA HIS A 125 -4.25 -0.68 4.17
C HIS A 125 -5.40 -0.25 5.11
N ASN A 126 -6.64 -0.23 4.60
CA ASN A 126 -7.81 0.10 5.40
C ASN A 126 -7.99 -0.88 6.56
N TYR A 127 -7.73 -2.16 6.31
CA TYR A 127 -7.75 -3.19 7.33
C TYR A 127 -6.74 -2.92 8.44
N PHE A 128 -5.46 -2.70 8.09
CA PHE A 128 -4.41 -2.43 9.06
C PHE A 128 -4.64 -1.14 9.85
N GLN A 129 -5.13 -0.09 9.20
CA GLN A 129 -5.49 1.17 9.88
C GLN A 129 -6.58 0.96 10.94
N LYS A 130 -7.66 0.23 10.59
CA LYS A 130 -8.74 -0.09 11.53
C LYS A 130 -8.23 -0.93 12.70
N MET A 131 -7.38 -1.91 12.42
CA MET A 131 -6.76 -2.76 13.45
C MET A 131 -5.86 -1.96 14.40
N GLU A 132 -5.02 -1.06 13.87
CA GLU A 132 -4.18 -0.18 14.68
C GLU A 132 -5.01 0.76 15.53
N GLN A 133 -6.05 1.37 14.96
CA GLN A 133 -6.97 2.27 15.67
C GLN A 133 -7.70 1.53 16.80
N LEU A 134 -8.25 0.34 16.52
CA LEU A 134 -8.91 -0.50 17.52
C LEU A 134 -7.95 -0.87 18.65
N SER A 135 -6.75 -1.34 18.32
CA SER A 135 -5.71 -1.69 19.30
C SER A 135 -5.36 -0.50 20.20
N ARG A 136 -5.21 0.69 19.60
CA ARG A 136 -4.92 1.93 20.33
C ARG A 136 -6.05 2.32 21.27
N LEU A 137 -7.31 2.24 20.81
CA LEU A 137 -8.48 2.59 21.62
C LEU A 137 -8.65 1.63 22.79
N LEU A 138 -8.52 0.33 22.56
CA LEU A 138 -8.56 -0.68 23.62
C LEU A 138 -7.50 -0.39 24.69
N ARG A 139 -6.27 -0.07 24.29
CA ARG A 139 -5.23 0.32 25.25
C ARG A 139 -5.62 1.55 26.06
N LYS A 140 -6.14 2.59 25.42
CA LYS A 140 -6.58 3.82 26.12
C LYS A 140 -7.72 3.54 27.11
N VAL A 141 -8.72 2.74 26.73
CA VAL A 141 -9.81 2.35 27.66
C VAL A 141 -9.26 1.58 28.86
N GLN A 142 -8.29 0.68 28.66
CA GLN A 142 -7.67 -0.06 29.76
C GLN A 142 -6.92 0.84 30.76
N GLU A 143 -6.36 1.96 30.28
CA GLU A 143 -5.71 2.98 31.09
C GLU A 143 -6.69 3.85 31.88
N THR A 144 -7.98 3.88 31.52
CA THR A 144 -9.01 4.63 32.27
C THR A 144 -9.30 4.00 33.64
N GLY A 145 -9.92 4.76 34.55
CA GLY A 145 -10.44 4.24 35.82
C GLY A 145 -11.84 3.61 35.72
N ASP A 146 -12.49 3.67 34.55
CA ASP A 146 -13.89 3.29 34.38
C ASP A 146 -14.03 1.77 34.16
N VAL A 147 -14.59 1.09 35.16
CA VAL A 147 -14.81 -0.36 35.16
C VAL A 147 -15.81 -0.77 34.07
N ASN A 148 -16.84 0.04 33.81
CA ASN A 148 -17.85 -0.24 32.80
C ASN A 148 -17.26 -0.10 31.39
N ALA A 149 -16.46 0.96 31.17
CA ALA A 149 -15.74 1.14 29.90
C ALA A 149 -14.80 -0.05 29.60
N LYS A 150 -14.07 -0.53 30.61
CA LYS A 150 -13.20 -1.72 30.48
C LYS A 150 -13.97 -2.97 30.12
N GLN A 151 -15.11 -3.20 30.77
CA GLN A 151 -15.96 -4.36 30.47
C GLN A 151 -16.50 -4.33 29.04
N VAL A 152 -16.85 -3.15 28.51
CA VAL A 152 -17.25 -2.99 27.11
C VAL A 152 -16.07 -3.25 26.17
N ALA A 153 -14.87 -2.76 26.50
CA ALA A 153 -13.67 -2.98 25.70
C ALA A 153 -13.25 -4.45 25.58
N GLU A 154 -13.40 -5.24 26.65
CA GLU A 154 -13.09 -6.67 26.65
C GLU A 154 -13.87 -7.46 25.58
N GLN A 155 -15.09 -7.03 25.25
CA GLN A 155 -15.93 -7.68 24.23
C GLN A 155 -15.33 -7.60 22.82
N TYR A 156 -14.46 -6.62 22.55
CA TYR A 156 -13.85 -6.39 21.25
C TYR A 156 -12.41 -6.92 21.13
N VAL A 157 -11.80 -7.39 22.22
CA VAL A 157 -10.47 -8.01 22.20
C VAL A 157 -10.39 -9.21 21.22
N PRO A 158 -11.41 -10.09 21.09
CA PRO A 158 -11.36 -11.18 20.12
C PRO A 158 -11.24 -10.73 18.66
N LEU A 159 -11.69 -9.51 18.32
CA LEU A 159 -11.55 -8.97 16.96
C LEU A 159 -10.08 -8.80 16.56
N LEU A 160 -9.18 -8.56 17.52
CA LEU A 160 -7.74 -8.47 17.25
C LEU A 160 -7.09 -9.83 16.92
N GLN A 161 -7.74 -10.93 17.30
CA GLN A 161 -7.21 -12.29 17.17
C GLN A 161 -7.82 -13.06 16.00
N ALA A 162 -8.88 -12.52 15.40
CA ALA A 162 -9.51 -13.11 14.24
C ALA A 162 -8.56 -13.07 13.02
N LYS A 163 -8.52 -14.15 12.23
CA LYS A 163 -7.74 -14.18 10.99
C LYS A 163 -8.28 -13.23 9.91
N GLN A 164 -9.60 -13.00 9.92
CA GLN A 164 -10.32 -12.07 9.04
C GLN A 164 -11.52 -11.48 9.82
N PRO A 165 -11.30 -10.48 10.69
CA PRO A 165 -12.38 -9.83 11.41
C PRO A 165 -13.32 -9.10 10.45
N ASN A 166 -14.62 -9.14 10.76
CA ASN A 166 -15.65 -8.47 9.97
C ASN A 166 -15.45 -6.95 10.03
N HIS A 167 -15.33 -6.30 8.86
CA HIS A 167 -15.16 -4.85 8.76
C HIS A 167 -16.25 -4.06 9.48
N GLU A 168 -17.49 -4.51 9.42
CA GLU A 168 -18.61 -3.84 10.08
C GLU A 168 -18.52 -3.96 11.61
N GLN A 169 -18.03 -5.09 12.12
CA GLN A 169 -17.79 -5.26 13.56
C GLN A 169 -16.64 -4.38 14.04
N MET A 170 -15.58 -4.24 13.24
CA MET A 170 -14.48 -3.33 13.56
C MET A 170 -14.94 -1.87 13.58
N ASP A 171 -15.74 -1.43 12.61
CA ASP A 171 -16.25 -0.06 12.56
C ASP A 171 -17.13 0.25 13.78
N ARG A 172 -18.05 -0.66 14.12
CA ARG A 172 -18.87 -0.54 15.34
C ARG A 172 -18.02 -0.49 16.61
N ALA A 173 -17.00 -1.34 16.72
CA ALA A 173 -16.10 -1.36 17.87
C ALA A 173 -15.33 -0.03 18.00
N ILE A 174 -14.80 0.48 16.89
CA ILE A 174 -14.10 1.76 16.83
C ILE A 174 -15.02 2.90 17.28
N ASP A 175 -16.25 2.97 16.76
CA ASP A 175 -17.23 4.01 17.11
C ASP A 175 -17.60 4.00 18.59
N ILE A 176 -17.77 2.80 19.17
CA ILE A 176 -18.12 2.63 20.58
C ILE A 176 -16.93 3.01 21.47
N LEU A 177 -15.74 2.47 21.19
CA LEU A 177 -14.56 2.72 22.02
C LEU A 177 -14.09 4.17 21.95
N THR A 178 -14.30 4.85 20.82
CA THR A 178 -13.99 6.28 20.69
C THR A 178 -14.83 7.14 21.63
N LYS A 179 -16.03 6.70 22.02
CA LYS A 179 -16.89 7.41 23.00
C LYS A 179 -16.53 7.12 24.45
N LEU A 180 -15.68 6.13 24.70
CA LEU A 180 -15.30 5.65 26.04
C LEU A 180 -13.92 6.16 26.49
N VAL A 181 -13.22 6.91 25.63
CA VAL A 181 -11.87 7.45 25.84
C VAL A 181 -11.94 8.97 25.80
#